data_AF-A0A7X8T7Q9-F1
#
_entry.id   AF-A0A7X8T7Q9-F1
#
_cell.length_a   1.000
_cell.length_b   1.000
_cell.length_c   1.000
_cell.angle_alpha   90.00
_cell.angle_beta   90.00
_cell.angle_gamma   90.00
#
_symmetry.space_group_name_H-M   'P 1'
#
loop_
_entity.id
_entity.type
_entity.pdbx_description
1 polymer ?
#
loop_
_entity_poly.entity_id
_entity_poly.type
_entity_poly.pdbx_seq_one_letter_code
_entity_poly.pdbx_strand_id
1 'polypeptide(L)' 'MNALKHIRKNVFAVTQAEFAAVAGVTQATVSRWENGVAPSLEEMQAIRSAAAERAIDWSDALFFDVPAAETAA' A
#
# COMPACT_ATOMS: atom_id res chain seq x y z
N MET A 1 -1.50 11.44 5.83
CA MET A 1 -1.65 10.11 5.19
C MET A 1 -0.31 9.77 4.56
N ASN A 2 0.22 8.56 4.70
CA ASN A 2 1.44 8.16 3.97
C ASN A 2 1.12 7.27 2.76
N ALA A 3 2.10 7.03 1.89
CA ALA A 3 1.95 6.29 0.63
C ALA A 3 1.30 4.92 0.84
N LEU A 4 1.83 4.12 1.78
CA LEU A 4 1.32 2.77 2.04
C LEU A 4 -0.10 2.76 2.61
N LYS A 5 -0.44 3.72 3.48
CA LYS A 5 -1.80 3.87 3.99
C LYS A 5 -2.77 4.29 2.88
N HIS A 6 -2.33 5.11 1.93
CA HIS A 6 -3.10 5.48 0.74
C HIS A 6 -3.31 4.26 -0.17
N ILE A 7 -2.24 3.53 -0.52
CA ILE A 7 -2.30 2.30 -1.31
C ILE A 7 -3.31 1.32 -0.69
N ARG A 8 -3.21 1.07 0.62
CA ARG A 8 -4.15 0.14 1.26
C ARG A 8 -5.60 0.63 1.20
N LYS A 9 -5.86 1.89 1.55
CA LYS A 9 -7.23 2.39 1.73
C LYS A 9 -7.93 2.71 0.42
N ASN A 10 -7.19 3.22 -0.57
CA ASN A 10 -7.79 3.79 -1.77
C ASN A 10 -7.49 2.97 -3.03
N VAL A 11 -6.36 2.25 -3.07
CA VAL A 11 -5.99 1.41 -4.21
C VAL A 11 -6.50 -0.01 -4.01
N PHE A 12 -6.20 -0.63 -2.87
CA PHE A 12 -6.69 -1.97 -2.55
C PHE A 12 -8.05 -1.97 -1.83
N ALA A 13 -8.41 -0.88 -1.15
CA ALA A 13 -9.63 -0.74 -0.36
C ALA A 13 -9.85 -1.86 0.68
N VAL A 14 -8.79 -2.25 1.40
CA VAL A 14 -8.81 -3.34 2.38
C VAL A 14 -8.38 -2.91 3.79
N THR A 15 -8.64 -3.77 4.78
CA THR A 15 -8.11 -3.64 6.15
C THR A 15 -6.60 -3.88 6.19
N GLN A 16 -5.94 -3.52 7.30
CA GLN A 16 -4.49 -3.80 7.46
C GLN A 16 -4.19 -5.30 7.47
N ALA A 17 -5.10 -6.13 8.00
CA ALA A 17 -4.91 -7.58 8.06
C ALA A 17 -5.02 -8.22 6.67
N GLU A 18 -5.98 -7.76 5.87
CA GLU A 18 -6.12 -8.20 4.48
C GLU A 18 -4.94 -7.72 3.63
N PHE A 19 -4.50 -6.47 3.79
CA PHE A 19 -3.33 -5.95 3.08
C PHE A 19 -2.04 -6.70 3.46
N ALA A 20 -1.92 -7.11 4.72
CA ALA A 20 -0.83 -7.95 5.17
C ALA A 20 -0.84 -9.32 4.46
N ALA A 21 -2.02 -9.94 4.34
CA ALA A 21 -2.18 -11.19 3.58
C ALA A 21 -1.83 -11.01 2.10
N VAL A 22 -2.16 -9.85 1.50
CA VAL A 22 -1.78 -9.50 0.13
C VAL A 22 -0.27 -9.45 -0.05
N ALA A 23 0.46 -8.81 0.87
CA ALA A 23 1.90 -8.64 0.78
C ALA A 23 2.71 -9.80 1.40
N GLY A 24 2.05 -10.84 1.93
CA GLY A 24 2.71 -11.98 2.58
C GLY A 24 3.39 -11.65 3.91
N VAL A 25 2.93 -10.61 4.61
CA VAL A 25 3.51 -10.12 5.87
C VAL A 25 2.50 -10.18 7.02
N THR A 26 2.88 -9.67 8.19
CA THR A 26 1.96 -9.52 9.33
C THR A 26 1.25 -8.17 9.33
N GLN A 27 0.08 -8.08 9.98
CA GLN A 27 -0.61 -6.81 10.20
C GLN A 27 0.26 -5.81 10.98
N ALA A 28 1.11 -6.28 11.90
CA ALA A 28 2.05 -5.43 12.62
C ALA A 28 3.09 -4.80 11.68
N THR A 29 3.54 -5.54 10.66
CA THR A 29 4.43 -5.00 9.60
C THR A 29 3.74 -3.88 8.83
N VAL A 30 2.50 -4.08 8.40
CA VAL A 30 1.70 -3.03 7.73
C VAL A 30 1.52 -1.81 8.63
N SER A 31 1.23 -2.00 9.91
CA SER A 31 1.13 -0.91 10.88
C SER A 31 2.42 -0.09 10.95
N ARG A 32 3.59 -0.75 10.98
CA ARG A 32 4.90 -0.05 10.94
C ARG A 32 5.08 0.73 9.65
N TRP A 33 4.69 0.16 8.50
CA TRP A 33 4.76 0.88 7.24
C TRP A 33 3.90 2.15 7.25
N GLU A 34 2.68 2.05 7.76
CA GLU A 34 1.77 3.19 7.89
C GLU A 34 2.23 4.26 8.90
N ASN A 35 3.22 3.93 9.73
CA ASN A 35 3.85 4.84 10.70
C ASN A 35 5.27 5.28 10.28
N GLY A 36 5.69 5.02 9.03
CA GLY A 36 6.90 5.61 8.45
C GLY A 36 8.08 4.66 8.27
N VAL A 37 7.92 3.37 8.55
CA VAL A 37 8.94 2.36 8.19
C VAL A 37 8.81 2.02 6.70
N ALA A 38 9.89 2.09 5.93
CA ALA A 38 9.84 1.69 4.53
C ALA A 38 9.71 0.16 4.39
N PRO A 39 8.88 -0.35 3.47
CA PRO A 39 8.92 -1.75 3.08
C PRO A 39 10.25 -2.09 2.39
N SER A 40 10.63 -3.36 2.39
CA SER A 40 11.73 -3.90 1.61
C SER A 40 11.38 -3.96 0.12
N LEU A 41 12.39 -4.18 -0.74
CA LEU A 41 12.16 -4.36 -2.18
C LEU A 41 11.26 -5.56 -2.49
N GLU A 42 11.42 -6.65 -1.73
CA GLU A 42 10.61 -7.86 -1.87
C GLU A 42 9.15 -7.60 -1.49
N GLU A 43 8.93 -6.86 -0.40
CA GLU A 43 7.60 -6.46 0.05
C GLU A 43 6.92 -5.51 -0.96
N MET A 44 7.67 -4.56 -1.53
CA MET A 44 7.17 -3.71 -2.62
C MET A 44 6.84 -4.54 -3.87
N GLN A 45 7.63 -5.58 -4.19
CA GLN A 45 7.36 -6.46 -5.31
C GLN A 45 6.11 -7.31 -5.08
N ALA A 46 5.89 -7.81 -3.86
CA ALA A 46 4.67 -8.54 -3.50
C ALA A 46 3.41 -7.68 -3.69
N ILE A 47 3.45 -6.41 -3.25
CA ILE A 47 2.35 -5.45 -3.46
C ILE A 47 2.08 -5.22 -4.95
N ARG A 48 3.14 -5.08 -5.77
CA ARG A 48 3.02 -4.89 -7.24
C ARG A 48 2.40 -6.09 -7.92
N SER A 49 2.88 -7.29 -7.63
CA SER A 49 2.33 -8.53 -8.17
C SER A 49 0.85 -8.69 -7.80
N ALA A 50 0.52 -8.41 -6.54
CA ALA A 50 -0.85 -8.45 -6.05
C ALA A 50 -1.80 -7.46 -6.73
N ALA A 51 -1.31 -6.27 -7.11
CA ALA A 51 -2.10 -5.30 -7.86
C ALA A 51 -2.38 -5.84 -9.28
N ALA A 52 -1.36 -6.38 -9.95
CA ALA A 52 -1.49 -6.97 -11.27
C ALA A 52 -2.45 -8.18 -11.30
N GLU A 53 -2.35 -9.07 -10.32
CA GLU A 53 -3.26 -10.22 -10.15
C GLU A 53 -4.72 -9.81 -9.97
N ARG A 54 -4.95 -8.64 -9.37
CA ARG A 54 -6.29 -8.07 -9.14
C ARG A 54 -6.75 -7.15 -10.27
N ALA A 55 -5.98 -7.05 -11.36
CA ALA A 55 -6.22 -6.12 -12.46
C ALA A 55 -6.38 -4.65 -12.02
N ILE A 56 -5.67 -4.26 -10.97
CA ILE A 56 -5.61 -2.87 -10.50
C ILE A 56 -4.65 -2.10 -11.40
N ASP A 57 -5.08 -0.93 -11.88
CA ASP A 57 -4.19 0.00 -12.58
C ASP A 57 -3.13 0.53 -11.61
N TRP A 58 -1.90 0.06 -11.78
CA TRP A 58 -0.82 0.25 -10.83
C TRP A 58 0.27 1.19 -11.39
N SER A 59 0.74 2.10 -10.55
CA SER A 59 1.90 2.95 -10.82
C SER A 59 2.86 2.94 -9.63
N ASP A 60 4.14 2.70 -9.88
CA ASP A 60 5.18 2.72 -8.83
C ASP A 60 5.32 4.10 -8.17
N ALA A 61 4.83 5.15 -8.82
CA ALA A 61 4.71 6.48 -8.21
C ALA A 61 3.89 6.44 -6.91
N LEU A 62 2.95 5.50 -6.75
CA LEU A 62 2.14 5.32 -5.53
C LEU A 62 2.97 5.05 -4.27
N PHE A 63 4.21 4.53 -4.39
CA PHE A 63 5.10 4.32 -3.25
C PHE A 63 5.77 5.60 -2.76
N PHE A 64 5.92 6.59 -3.64
CA PHE A 64 6.72 7.80 -3.40
C PHE A 64 5.85 9.04 -3.25
N ASP A 65 4.76 9.10 -4.00
CA ASP A 65 3.77 10.17 -3.96
C ASP A 65 2.47 9.66 -3.34
N VAL A 66 2.07 10.33 -2.25
CA VAL A 66 0.66 10.34 -1.88
C VAL A 66 0.02 11.35 -2.82
N PRO A 67 -0.91 10.96 -3.72
CA PRO A 67 -1.61 11.96 -4.51
C PRO A 67 -2.19 12.97 -3.52
N ALA A 68 -1.76 14.23 -3.69
CA ALA A 68 -2.14 15.32 -2.80
C ALA A 68 -3.64 15.20 -2.62
N ALA A 69 -4.04 14.87 -1.39
CA ALA A 69 -5.44 14.66 -1.06
C ALA A 69 -6.17 15.86 -1.66
N GLU A 70 -7.07 15.57 -2.59
CA GLU A 70 -8.02 16.53 -3.11
C GLU A 70 -8.48 17.36 -1.91
N THR A 71 -8.02 18.60 -1.87
CA THR A 71 -8.32 19.53 -0.80
C THR A 71 -9.79 19.85 -0.98
N ALA A 72 -10.63 19.00 -0.41
CA ALA A 72 -12.05 19.24 -0.28
C ALA A 72 -12.25 20.12 0.95
N ALA A 73 -12.86 21.29 0.68
CA ALA A 73 -13.22 22.41 1.55
C ALA A 73 -12.15 23.51 1.72
#